data_AF-A0A814RR48-F1
#
_entry.id   AF-A0A814RR48-F1
#
_cell.length_a   1.000
_cell.length_b   1.000
_cell.length_c   1.000
_cell.angle_alpha   90.00
_cell.angle_beta   90.00
_cell.angle_gamma   90.00
#
_symmetry.space_group_name_H-M   'P 1'
#
loop_
_entity.id
_entity.type
_entity.pdbx_description
1 polymer ?
#
loop_
_entity_poly.entity_id
_entity_poly.type
_entity_poly.pdbx_seq_one_letter_code
_entity_poly.pdbx_strand_id
1 'polypeptide(L)'
;MIDIEYQTRLERTRKREAYFIEFAAKIRNTTRIPLIVTGGFRTREGMNDAICSNACDFIGIARPTCLQFNLPEILFDKNISDKEARALSYNIRGTKIFNLLPITSIGSGINTLWHYWQMHRVAIEN
;
A
#
# COMPACT_ATOMS: atom_id res chain seq x y z
N MET A 1 -17.21 -1.73 -19.39
CA MET A 1 -16.54 -0.54 -18.80
C MET A 1 -16.01 -0.81 -17.40
N ILE A 2 -16.80 -1.41 -16.49
CA ILE A 2 -16.38 -1.73 -15.10
C ILE A 2 -15.16 -2.67 -15.07
N ASP A 3 -15.12 -3.70 -15.93
CA ASP A 3 -14.01 -4.66 -15.95
C ASP A 3 -12.67 -4.04 -16.37
N ILE A 4 -12.68 -3.09 -17.31
CA ILE A 4 -11.46 -2.43 -17.79
C ILE A 4 -10.86 -1.55 -16.68
N GLU A 5 -11.70 -0.84 -15.93
CA GLU A 5 -11.25 -0.02 -14.80
C GLU A 5 -10.68 -0.88 -13.67
N TYR A 6 -11.32 -2.02 -13.39
CA TYR A 6 -10.84 -2.99 -12.40
C TYR A 6 -9.46 -3.54 -12.77
N GLN A 7 -9.29 -4.03 -14.02
CA GLN A 7 -8.01 -4.54 -14.49
C GLN A 7 -6.91 -3.47 -14.46
N THR A 8 -7.24 -2.23 -14.85
CA THR A 8 -6.30 -1.10 -14.79
C THR A 8 -5.83 -0.83 -13.35
N ARG A 9 -6.72 -0.95 -12.36
CA ARG A 9 -6.39 -0.76 -10.94
C ARG A 9 -5.48 -1.87 -10.41
N LEU A 10 -5.74 -3.12 -10.80
CA LEU A 10 -4.90 -4.26 -10.46
C LEU A 10 -3.49 -4.10 -11.04
N GLU A 11 -3.38 -3.77 -12.32
CA GLU A 11 -2.09 -3.55 -12.98
C GLU A 11 -1.28 -2.41 -12.33
N ARG A 12 -1.94 -1.30 -11.97
CA ARG A 12 -1.29 -0.22 -11.21
C ARG A 12 -0.82 -0.67 -9.83
N THR A 13 -1.56 -1.57 -9.18
CA THR A 13 -1.20 -2.11 -7.87
C THR A 13 0.00 -3.04 -7.99
N ARG A 14 -0.06 -4.00 -8.92
CA ARG A 14 1.05 -4.91 -9.25
C ARG A 14 2.34 -4.16 -9.57
N LYS A 15 2.27 -3.14 -10.43
CA LYS A 15 3.43 -2.32 -10.79
C LYS A 15 4.05 -1.60 -9.58
N ARG A 16 3.21 -1.15 -8.64
CA ARG A 16 3.68 -0.49 -7.41
C ARG A 16 4.33 -1.47 -6.44
N GLU A 17 3.79 -2.67 -6.33
CA GLU A 17 4.34 -3.73 -5.47
C GLU A 17 5.66 -4.25 -6.04
N ALA A 18 5.73 -4.52 -7.35
CA ALA A 18 6.93 -5.02 -8.04
C ALA A 18 8.14 -4.08 -7.91
N TYR A 19 7.94 -2.76 -7.97
CA TYR A 19 9.03 -1.78 -7.92
C TYR A 19 9.94 -1.94 -6.68
N PHE A 20 9.35 -2.11 -5.49
CA PHE A 20 10.12 -2.24 -4.26
C PHE A 20 10.71 -3.64 -4.07
N ILE A 21 10.02 -4.67 -4.58
CA ILE A 21 10.48 -6.07 -4.55
C ILE A 21 11.73 -6.24 -5.43
N GLU A 22 11.72 -5.72 -6.66
CA GLU A 22 12.87 -5.79 -7.57
C GLU A 22 14.11 -5.10 -6.98
N PHE A 23 13.91 -3.99 -6.28
CA PHE A 23 14.99 -3.30 -5.58
C PHE A 23 15.52 -4.12 -4.41
N ALA A 24 14.63 -4.70 -3.60
CA ALA A 24 15.01 -5.54 -2.46
C ALA A 24 15.75 -6.81 -2.89
N ALA A 25 15.32 -7.46 -3.98
CA ALA A 25 15.98 -8.63 -4.54
C ALA A 25 17.44 -8.35 -4.95
N LYS A 26 17.74 -7.15 -5.46
CA LYS A 26 19.13 -6.74 -5.76
C LYS A 26 19.97 -6.61 -4.49
N ILE A 27 19.39 -6.07 -3.41
CA ILE A 27 20.06 -5.93 -2.12
C ILE A 27 20.23 -7.30 -1.43
N ARG A 28 19.27 -8.22 -1.56
CA ARG A 28 19.36 -9.56 -0.97
C ARG A 28 20.66 -10.28 -1.36
N ASN A 29 21.15 -10.09 -2.58
CA ASN A 29 22.38 -10.70 -3.05
C ASN A 29 23.66 -10.10 -2.44
N THR A 30 23.55 -8.98 -1.72
CA THR A 30 24.71 -8.27 -1.14
C THR A 30 24.80 -8.38 0.38
N THR A 31 23.76 -8.88 1.06
CA THR A 31 23.73 -8.98 2.52
C THR A 31 22.95 -10.19 3.03
N ARG A 32 23.37 -10.71 4.18
CA ARG A 32 22.63 -11.72 4.96
C ARG A 32 21.80 -11.13 6.09
N ILE A 33 21.86 -9.81 6.28
CA ILE A 33 21.06 -9.11 7.29
C ILE A 33 19.58 -9.22 6.89
N PRO A 34 18.66 -9.46 7.84
CA PRO A 34 17.23 -9.49 7.54
C PRO A 34 16.74 -8.20 6.88
N LEU A 35 15.96 -8.33 5.80
CA LEU A 35 15.43 -7.23 5.00
C LEU A 35 13.96 -7.02 5.30
N ILE A 36 13.61 -5.79 5.67
CA ILE A 36 12.24 -5.32 5.75
C ILE A 36 11.97 -4.40 4.56
N VAL A 37 10.98 -4.75 3.73
CA VAL A 37 10.59 -3.91 2.60
C VAL A 37 9.34 -3.14 2.96
N THR A 38 9.46 -1.81 2.97
CA THR A 38 8.36 -0.90 3.24
C THR A 38 7.86 -0.25 1.95
N GLY A 39 6.55 -0.19 1.74
CA GLY A 39 5.94 0.53 0.63
C GLY A 39 5.46 -0.38 -0.51
N GLY A 40 4.50 0.11 -1.29
CA GLY A 40 3.90 -0.64 -2.41
C GLY A 40 2.81 -1.64 -2.00
N PHE A 41 3.04 -2.44 -0.94
CA PHE A 41 2.16 -3.55 -0.57
C PHE A 41 0.71 -3.15 -0.25
N ARG A 42 -0.23 -3.83 -0.89
CA ARG A 42 -1.69 -3.66 -0.77
C ARG A 42 -2.42 -4.98 -0.76
N THR A 43 -1.89 -6.05 -1.34
CA THR A 43 -2.56 -7.33 -1.46
C THR A 43 -1.86 -8.42 -0.65
N ARG A 44 -2.61 -9.40 -0.12
CA ARG A 44 -2.01 -10.58 0.52
C ARG A 44 -1.13 -11.35 -0.47
N GLU A 45 -1.60 -11.52 -1.71
CA GLU A 45 -0.86 -12.17 -2.79
C GLU A 45 0.52 -11.53 -2.99
N GLY A 46 0.58 -10.21 -3.23
CA GLY A 46 1.84 -9.51 -3.43
C GLY A 46 2.79 -9.55 -2.22
N MET A 47 2.24 -9.61 -0.99
CA MET A 47 3.04 -9.78 0.23
C MET A 47 3.61 -11.19 0.35
N ASN A 48 2.79 -12.22 0.09
CA ASN A 48 3.22 -13.61 0.11
C ASN A 48 4.28 -13.87 -0.97
N ASP A 49 4.09 -13.35 -2.17
CA ASP A 49 5.05 -13.50 -3.28
C ASP A 49 6.41 -12.90 -2.91
N ALA A 50 6.44 -11.73 -2.26
CA ALA A 50 7.67 -11.09 -1.82
C ALA A 50 8.44 -11.90 -0.76
N ILE A 51 7.73 -12.59 0.14
CA ILE A 51 8.34 -13.47 1.15
C ILE A 51 8.79 -14.78 0.50
N CYS A 52 7.92 -15.45 -0.24
CA CYS A 52 8.18 -16.75 -0.88
C CYS A 52 9.31 -16.69 -1.92
N SER A 53 9.46 -15.55 -2.62
CA SER A 53 10.57 -15.30 -3.54
C SER A 53 11.89 -14.93 -2.85
N ASN A 54 11.93 -14.87 -1.52
CA ASN A 54 13.08 -14.44 -0.72
C ASN A 54 13.56 -13.00 -1.02
N ALA A 55 12.70 -12.17 -1.61
CA ALA A 55 13.01 -10.76 -1.86
C ALA A 55 13.14 -9.96 -0.55
N CYS A 56 12.40 -10.37 0.49
CA CYS A 56 12.49 -9.79 1.83
C CYS A 56 12.09 -10.81 2.92
N ASP A 57 12.46 -10.53 4.16
CA ASP A 57 12.10 -11.35 5.33
C ASP A 57 10.82 -10.83 6.00
N PHE A 58 10.59 -9.52 5.94
CA PHE A 58 9.43 -8.88 6.54
C PHE A 58 8.80 -7.83 5.63
N ILE A 59 7.48 -7.71 5.74
CA ILE A 59 6.67 -6.74 5.01
C ILE A 59 6.34 -5.57 5.93
N GLY A 60 6.72 -4.36 5.52
CA GLY A 60 6.35 -3.13 6.21
C GLY A 60 5.09 -2.50 5.63
N ILE A 61 4.05 -2.34 6.46
CA ILE A 61 2.79 -1.69 6.12
C ILE A 61 2.63 -0.43 6.97
N ALA A 62 2.48 0.73 6.32
CA ALA A 62 2.32 2.03 6.99
C ALA A 62 0.98 2.69 6.61
N ARG A 63 0.95 3.53 5.57
CA ARG A 63 -0.25 4.28 5.15
C ARG A 63 -1.57 3.50 5.11
N PRO A 64 -1.63 2.23 4.69
CA PRO A 64 -2.89 1.48 4.72
C PRO A 64 -3.48 1.27 6.13
N THR A 65 -2.64 1.09 7.15
CA THR A 65 -3.11 0.87 8.54
C THR A 65 -3.69 2.15 9.14
N CYS A 66 -3.31 3.33 8.63
CA CYS A 66 -3.94 4.60 9.02
C CYS A 66 -5.44 4.68 8.68
N LEU A 67 -5.93 3.82 7.78
CA LEU A 67 -7.32 3.81 7.30
C LEU A 67 -8.11 2.62 7.80
N GLN A 68 -7.41 1.52 8.01
CA GLN A 68 -7.97 0.26 8.41
C GLN A 68 -7.02 -0.36 9.42
N PHE A 69 -7.29 -0.12 10.69
CA PHE A 69 -6.40 -0.58 11.77
C PHE A 69 -6.40 -2.11 11.90
N ASN A 70 -7.56 -2.74 11.67
CA ASN A 70 -7.71 -4.20 11.64
C ASN A 70 -7.23 -4.85 10.32
N LEU A 71 -6.47 -4.12 9.49
CA LEU A 71 -5.91 -4.67 8.26
C LEU A 71 -5.07 -5.95 8.48
N PRO A 72 -4.26 -6.08 9.55
CA PRO A 72 -3.55 -7.32 9.81
C PRO A 72 -4.50 -8.52 9.98
N GLU A 73 -5.61 -8.35 10.70
CA GLU A 73 -6.60 -9.42 10.90
C GLU A 73 -7.16 -9.90 9.56
N ILE A 74 -7.49 -8.97 8.67
CA ILE A 74 -7.98 -9.27 7.32
C ILE A 74 -6.92 -9.98 6.46
N LEU A 75 -5.66 -9.53 6.57
CA LEU A 75 -4.57 -10.14 5.82
C LEU A 75 -4.24 -11.55 6.32
N PHE A 76 -4.45 -11.87 7.60
CA PHE A 76 -4.19 -13.20 8.15
C PHE A 76 -5.41 -14.13 8.17
N ASP A 77 -6.62 -13.61 7.99
CA ASP A 77 -7.84 -14.42 7.97
C ASP A 77 -7.94 -15.29 6.71
N LYS A 78 -7.71 -16.60 6.89
CA LYS A 78 -7.77 -17.60 5.82
C LYS A 78 -9.17 -17.79 5.23
N ASN A 79 -10.23 -17.33 5.90
CA ASN A 79 -11.60 -17.40 5.38
C ASN A 79 -11.86 -16.30 4.34
N ILE A 80 -11.06 -15.23 4.33
CA ILE A 80 -11.15 -14.16 3.34
C ILE A 80 -10.34 -14.57 2.10
N SER A 81 -10.95 -14.48 0.92
CA SER A 81 -10.26 -14.81 -0.33
C SER A 81 -9.10 -13.86 -0.61
N ASP A 82 -8.06 -14.31 -1.32
CA ASP A 82 -6.88 -13.47 -1.61
C ASP A 82 -7.22 -12.20 -2.40
N LYS A 83 -8.30 -12.23 -3.19
CA LYS A 83 -8.82 -11.07 -3.94
C LYS A 83 -9.40 -9.99 -3.02
N GLU A 84 -9.96 -10.41 -1.89
CA GLU A 84 -10.62 -9.56 -0.90
C GLU A 84 -9.68 -9.15 0.23
N ALA A 85 -8.67 -9.97 0.52
CA ALA A 85 -7.63 -9.73 1.50
C ALA A 85 -6.61 -8.70 1.02
N ARG A 86 -7.08 -7.45 0.95
CA ARG A 86 -6.29 -6.31 0.48
C ARG A 86 -6.65 -5.05 1.23
N ALA A 87 -5.69 -4.15 1.29
CA ALA A 87 -5.87 -2.86 1.90
C ALA A 87 -6.89 -2.00 1.13
N LEU A 88 -7.69 -1.24 1.87
CA LEU A 88 -8.61 -0.27 1.28
C LEU A 88 -7.85 0.72 0.41
N SER A 89 -8.43 0.99 -0.76
CA SER A 89 -7.93 2.00 -1.67
C SER A 89 -8.96 3.12 -1.73
N TYR A 90 -8.49 4.31 -1.36
CA TYR A 90 -9.27 5.53 -1.26
C TYR A 90 -8.84 6.48 -2.37
N ASN A 91 -9.72 7.42 -2.67
CA ASN A 91 -9.41 8.57 -3.51
C ASN A 91 -9.80 9.81 -2.71
N ILE A 92 -8.85 10.72 -2.49
CA ILE A 92 -9.14 11.95 -1.76
C ILE A 92 -9.92 12.86 -2.70
N ARG A 93 -11.25 12.90 -2.50
CA ARG A 93 -12.17 13.80 -3.23
C ARG A 93 -11.66 15.24 -3.12
N GLY A 94 -11.65 15.97 -4.23
CA GLY A 94 -11.22 17.38 -4.27
C GLY A 94 -9.73 17.60 -4.58
N THR A 95 -8.85 16.60 -4.49
CA THR A 95 -7.42 16.77 -4.86
C THR A 95 -7.20 17.21 -6.31
N LYS A 96 -8.12 16.86 -7.22
CA LYS A 96 -8.06 17.26 -8.62
C LYS A 96 -8.22 18.76 -8.84
N ILE A 97 -8.93 19.49 -7.97
CA ILE A 97 -9.09 20.95 -8.13
C ILE A 97 -7.79 21.69 -7.83
N PHE A 98 -6.94 21.12 -6.98
CA PHE A 98 -5.61 21.66 -6.68
C PHE A 98 -4.60 21.47 -7.82
N ASN A 99 -4.84 20.53 -8.75
CA ASN A 99 -4.04 20.42 -9.98
C ASN A 99 -4.25 21.61 -10.94
N LEU A 100 -5.27 22.45 -10.69
CA LEU A 100 -5.56 23.65 -11.48
C LEU A 100 -4.72 24.86 -11.03
N LEU A 101 -4.17 24.82 -9.81
CA LEU A 101 -3.29 25.86 -9.29
C LEU A 101 -1.83 25.52 -9.67
N PRO A 102 -1.02 26.50 -10.14
CA PRO A 102 0.38 26.29 -10.52
C PRO A 102 1.31 26.17 -9.28
N ILE A 103 0.88 25.41 -8.27
CA ILE A 103 1.61 25.21 -7.01
C ILE A 103 1.89 23.71 -6.88
N THR A 104 2.96 23.27 -7.53
CA THR A 104 3.43 21.87 -7.59
C THR A 104 3.80 21.27 -6.22
N SER A 105 4.01 22.10 -5.19
CA SER A 105 4.41 21.65 -3.84
C SER A 105 3.26 21.20 -2.92
N ILE A 106 1.99 21.42 -3.30
CA ILE A 106 0.83 21.11 -2.42
C ILE A 106 0.41 19.63 -2.48
N GLY A 107 0.74 18.90 -3.56
CA GLY A 107 0.28 17.52 -3.76
C GLY A 107 0.82 16.50 -2.76
N SER A 108 2.06 16.66 -2.29
CA SER A 108 2.66 15.79 -1.26
C SER A 108 2.10 16.12 0.13
N GLY A 109 1.96 17.42 0.45
CA GLY A 109 1.50 17.89 1.76
C GLY A 109 0.06 17.52 2.09
N ILE A 110 -0.88 17.66 1.14
CA ILE A 110 -2.30 17.33 1.37
C ILE A 110 -2.48 15.84 1.67
N ASN A 111 -1.77 14.97 0.95
CA ASN A 111 -1.83 13.53 1.23
C ASN A 111 -1.37 13.24 2.66
N THR A 112 -0.25 13.83 3.08
CA THR A 112 0.26 13.67 4.45
C THR A 112 -0.73 14.17 5.49
N LEU A 113 -1.28 15.39 5.31
CA LEU A 113 -2.28 15.96 6.21
C LEU A 113 -3.54 15.09 6.29
N TRP A 114 -3.99 14.54 5.17
CA TRP A 114 -5.16 13.67 5.15
C TRP A 114 -4.92 12.38 5.93
N HIS A 115 -3.76 11.73 5.78
CA HIS A 115 -3.44 10.55 6.61
C HIS A 115 -3.31 10.91 8.08
N TYR A 116 -2.71 12.07 8.39
CA TYR A 116 -2.62 12.56 9.76
C TYR A 116 -4.01 12.73 10.39
N TRP A 117 -4.97 13.29 9.63
CA TRP A 117 -6.34 13.40 10.06
C TRP A 117 -7.02 12.03 10.26
N GLN A 118 -6.76 11.06 9.38
CA GLN A 118 -7.29 9.70 9.54
C GLN A 118 -6.70 8.99 10.78
N MET A 119 -5.41 9.16 11.04
CA MET A 119 -4.79 8.67 12.27
C MET A 119 -5.42 9.30 13.51
N HIS A 120 -5.66 10.61 13.49
CA HIS A 120 -6.32 11.32 14.58
C HIS A 120 -7.77 10.84 14.80
N ARG A 121 -8.53 10.65 13.71
CA ARG A 121 -9.89 10.09 13.76
C ARG A 121 -9.89 8.71 14.44
N VAL A 122 -9.01 7.80 14.00
CA VAL A 122 -8.89 6.46 14.57
C VAL A 122 -8.46 6.50 16.04
N ALA A 123 -7.60 7.43 16.43
CA ALA A 123 -7.14 7.58 17.82
C ALA A 123 -8.22 8.09 18.79
N ILE A 124 -9.27 8.75 18.28
CA ILE A 124 -10.40 9.23 19.09
C ILE A 124 -11.57 8.22 19.11
N GLU A 125 -11.73 7.45 18.02
CA GLU A 125 -12.84 6.50 17.85
C GLU A 125 -12.61 5.11 18.48
N ASN A 126 -11.39 4.82 18.98
CA ASN A 126 -11.07 3.60 19.75
C ASN A 126 -10.90 3.92 21.24
#